data_AF-A0AAE1KWM2-F1
#
_entry.id   AF-A0AAE1KWM2-F1
#
_cell.length_a   1.000
_cell.length_b   1.000
_cell.length_c   1.000
_cell.angle_alpha   90.00
_cell.angle_beta   90.00
_cell.angle_gamma   90.00
#
_symmetry.space_group_name_H-M   'P 1'
#
loop_
_entity.id
_entity.type
_entity.pdbx_description
1 polymer ?
#
loop_
_entity_poly.entity_id
_entity_poly.type
_entity_poly.pdbx_seq_one_letter_code
_entity_poly.pdbx_strand_id
1 'polypeptide(L)'
;MTDKFGYHSLSCRYDPGRLPRHAALNDMVYRGLAAAGIVAILEPRGLDRGDGCRPDGLSIYPFRGGRMLLWDATCTNTFTATHLLDCSVSPGAAARKRHKYGALRQRYDFVPLAVETTGVLSQDLNHFIQDLG
;
A
#
# COMPACT_ATOMS: atom_id res chain seq x y z
N MET A 1 -2.39 -12.09 23.17
CA MET A 1 -3.72 -12.11 23.80
C MET A 1 -4.69 -11.65 22.73
N THR A 2 -5.56 -12.54 22.26
CA THR A 2 -6.47 -12.28 21.14
C THR A 2 -7.81 -11.83 21.73
N ASP A 3 -8.39 -10.77 21.19
CA ASP A 3 -9.72 -10.30 21.58
C ASP A 3 -10.80 -11.30 21.14
N LYS A 4 -12.01 -11.18 21.70
CA LYS A 4 -13.14 -12.11 21.47
C LYS A 4 -13.43 -12.38 19.97
N PHE A 5 -13.10 -11.43 19.10
CA PHE A 5 -13.37 -11.49 17.66
C PHE A 5 -12.12 -11.69 16.79
N GLY A 6 -10.92 -11.76 17.36
CA GLY A 6 -9.69 -11.96 16.59
C GLY A 6 -9.19 -10.74 15.82
N TYR A 7 -9.72 -9.53 16.08
CA TYR A 7 -9.27 -8.33 15.39
C TYR A 7 -7.88 -7.89 15.82
N HIS A 8 -7.45 -8.22 17.04
CA HIS A 8 -6.10 -7.89 17.51
C HIS A 8 -5.03 -8.53 16.61
N SER A 9 -5.19 -9.79 16.21
CA SER A 9 -4.26 -10.48 15.30
C SER A 9 -4.17 -9.82 13.91
N LEU A 10 -5.19 -9.08 13.49
CA LEU A 10 -5.20 -8.39 12.19
C LEU A 10 -4.40 -7.09 12.19
N SER A 11 -4.12 -6.52 13.36
CA SER A 11 -3.47 -5.21 13.52
C SER A 11 -2.20 -5.24 14.34
N CYS A 12 -2.00 -6.27 15.15
CA CYS A 12 -0.88 -6.35 16.07
C CYS A 12 0.43 -6.41 15.29
N ARG A 13 1.37 -5.52 15.62
CA ARG A 13 2.70 -5.49 14.99
C ARG A 13 3.51 -6.77 15.29
N TYR A 14 3.19 -7.45 16.38
CA TYR A 14 3.86 -8.67 16.82
C TYR A 14 3.20 -9.93 16.25
N ASP A 15 2.03 -9.79 15.62
CA ASP A 15 1.34 -10.90 15.00
C ASP A 15 1.73 -11.01 13.52
N PRO A 16 2.26 -12.18 13.07
CA PRO A 16 2.62 -12.39 11.68
C PRO A 16 1.42 -12.44 10.74
N GLY A 17 0.18 -12.61 11.23
CA GLY A 17 -1.03 -12.76 10.43
C GLY A 17 -1.36 -11.58 9.50
N ARG A 18 -0.77 -10.39 9.72
CA ARG A 18 -0.87 -9.27 8.77
C ARG A 18 0.02 -9.42 7.53
N LEU A 19 1.14 -10.14 7.65
CA LEU A 19 2.18 -10.22 6.62
C LEU A 19 1.71 -10.95 5.35
N PRO A 20 0.99 -12.09 5.42
CA PRO A 20 0.53 -12.78 4.22
C PRO A 20 -0.36 -11.90 3.33
N ARG A 21 -1.27 -11.10 3.93
CA ARG A 21 -2.16 -10.21 3.17
C ARG A 21 -1.42 -9.08 2.48
N HIS A 22 -0.47 -8.47 3.19
CA HIS A 22 0.43 -7.49 2.61
C HIS A 22 1.24 -8.07 1.44
N ALA A 23 1.86 -9.23 1.65
CA ALA A 23 2.66 -9.90 0.63
C ALA A 23 1.83 -10.27 -0.61
N ALA A 24 0.62 -10.81 -0.40
CA ALA A 24 -0.30 -11.14 -1.49
C ALA A 24 -0.72 -9.91 -2.29
N LEU A 25 -1.07 -8.81 -1.62
CA LEU A 25 -1.42 -7.54 -2.30
C LEU A 25 -0.23 -7.01 -3.11
N ASN A 26 0.97 -7.00 -2.53
CA ASN A 26 2.17 -6.52 -3.21
C ASN A 26 2.53 -7.39 -4.43
N ASP A 27 2.42 -8.71 -4.31
CA ASP A 27 2.66 -9.65 -5.41
C ASP A 27 1.62 -9.50 -6.53
N MET A 28 0.34 -9.29 -6.21
CA MET A 28 -0.71 -9.01 -7.20
C MET A 28 -0.40 -7.74 -8.01
N VAL A 29 -0.01 -6.67 -7.33
CA VAL A 29 0.37 -5.40 -7.98
C VAL A 29 1.59 -5.60 -8.87
N TYR A 30 2.62 -6.26 -8.35
CA TYR A 30 3.84 -6.53 -9.10
C TYR A 30 3.57 -7.33 -10.39
N ARG A 31 2.73 -8.37 -10.29
CA ARG A 31 2.31 -9.16 -11.46
C ARG A 31 1.44 -8.37 -12.42
N GLY A 32 0.53 -7.52 -11.91
CA GLY A 32 -0.29 -6.63 -12.73
C GLY A 32 0.56 -5.67 -13.55
N LEU A 33 1.57 -5.06 -12.92
CA LEU A 33 2.57 -4.23 -13.61
C LEU A 33 3.32 -5.01 -14.69
N ALA A 34 3.79 -6.22 -14.38
CA ALA A 34 4.47 -7.07 -15.35
C ALA A 34 3.57 -7.46 -16.53
N ALA A 35 2.29 -7.75 -16.28
CA ALA A 35 1.30 -8.04 -17.32
C ALA A 35 1.03 -6.82 -18.22
N ALA A 36 1.07 -5.61 -17.65
CA ALA A 36 1.00 -4.35 -18.39
C ALA A 36 2.34 -3.97 -19.09
N GLY A 37 3.35 -4.84 -19.06
CA GLY A 37 4.66 -4.59 -19.67
C GLY A 37 5.54 -3.60 -18.89
N ILE A 38 5.16 -3.24 -17.66
CA ILE A 38 5.90 -2.32 -16.81
C ILE A 38 6.90 -3.11 -15.96
N VAL A 39 8.18 -2.89 -16.22
CA VAL A 39 9.25 -3.49 -15.43
C VAL A 39 9.40 -2.75 -14.11
N ALA A 40 9.41 -3.48 -13.00
CA ALA A 40 9.59 -2.92 -11.67
C ALA A 40 10.54 -3.75 -10.80
N ILE A 41 11.09 -3.10 -9.77
CA ILE A 41 11.93 -3.72 -8.74
C ILE A 41 11.20 -3.69 -7.41
N LEU A 42 11.35 -4.77 -6.63
CA LEU A 42 10.80 -4.86 -5.28
C LEU A 42 11.83 -4.39 -4.24
N GLU A 43 11.31 -3.78 -3.18
CA GLU A 43 12.04 -3.23 -2.05
C GLU A 43 13.30 -2.41 -2.41
N PRO A 44 13.17 -1.37 -3.26
CA PRO A 44 14.30 -0.56 -3.72
C PRO A 44 15.10 0.04 -2.55
N ARG A 45 16.43 0.08 -2.70
CA ARG A 45 17.36 0.64 -1.71
C ARG A 45 17.90 1.99 -2.17
N GLY A 46 18.21 2.87 -1.22
CA GLY A 46 18.89 4.15 -1.49
C GLY A 46 18.00 5.26 -2.09
N LEU A 47 16.66 5.09 -2.09
CA LEU A 47 15.75 6.14 -2.56
C LEU A 47 15.63 7.33 -1.59
N ASP A 48 15.77 7.01 -0.31
CA ASP A 48 15.66 7.92 0.80
C ASP A 48 17.03 8.40 1.28
N ARG A 49 17.10 9.65 1.75
CA ARG A 49 18.33 10.34 2.17
C ARG A 49 18.60 10.27 3.68
N GLY A 50 17.75 9.58 4.45
CA GLY A 50 17.97 9.41 5.89
C GLY A 50 16.74 9.03 6.71
N ASP A 51 15.53 9.07 6.16
CA ASP A 51 14.27 8.86 6.89
C ASP A 51 13.91 7.38 7.10
N GLY A 52 14.78 6.45 6.70
CA GLY A 52 14.58 5.00 6.79
C GLY A 52 13.39 4.47 5.97
N CYS A 53 12.84 5.27 5.06
CA CYS A 53 11.65 4.94 4.30
C CYS A 53 11.99 3.99 3.16
N ARG A 54 11.53 2.73 3.28
CA ARG A 54 11.64 1.73 2.23
C ARG A 54 10.24 1.38 1.67
N PRO A 55 9.93 1.80 0.44
CA PRO A 55 8.70 1.42 -0.24
C PRO A 55 8.81 -0.03 -0.75
N ASP A 56 7.67 -0.63 -1.09
CA ASP A 56 7.60 -2.03 -1.52
C ASP A 56 8.05 -2.23 -2.96
N GLY A 57 7.92 -1.22 -3.81
CA GLY A 57 8.42 -1.31 -5.17
C GLY A 57 8.51 0.01 -5.93
N LEU A 58 9.25 -0.05 -7.04
CA LEU A 58 9.56 1.07 -7.93
C LEU A 58 9.58 0.59 -9.39
N SER A 59 8.92 1.31 -10.30
CA SER A 59 9.06 1.04 -11.75
C SER A 59 10.44 1.49 -12.26
N ILE A 60 11.04 0.75 -13.19
CA ILE A 60 12.35 1.12 -13.77
C ILE A 60 12.20 2.28 -14.76
N TYR A 61 11.10 2.30 -15.51
CA TYR A 61 10.79 3.33 -16.48
C TYR A 61 9.71 4.29 -15.96
N PRO A 62 9.64 5.52 -16.50
CA PRO A 62 8.54 6.44 -16.21
C PRO A 62 7.17 5.80 -16.44
N PHE A 63 6.30 5.92 -15.45
CA PHE A 63 4.92 5.43 -15.49
C PHE A 63 3.96 6.55 -15.91
N ARG A 64 3.99 7.69 -15.21
CA ARG A 64 3.07 8.82 -15.45
C ARG A 64 3.79 10.15 -15.41
N GLY A 65 3.55 10.99 -16.42
CA GLY A 65 4.11 12.34 -16.48
C GLY A 65 5.64 12.39 -16.39
N GLY A 66 6.33 11.40 -16.95
CA GLY A 66 7.79 11.30 -16.92
C GLY A 66 8.38 10.86 -15.57
N ARG A 67 7.55 10.52 -14.57
CA ARG A 67 8.01 10.05 -13.26
C ARG A 67 7.87 8.54 -13.12
N MET A 68 8.83 7.92 -12.45
CA MET A 68 8.77 6.51 -12.05
C MET A 68 7.67 6.33 -10.99
N LEU A 69 6.93 5.22 -11.10
CA LEU A 69 5.96 4.79 -10.11
C LEU A 69 6.68 4.30 -8.86
N LEU A 70 6.23 4.74 -7.69
CA LEU A 70 6.66 4.24 -6.40
C LEU A 70 5.44 3.81 -5.61
N TRP A 71 5.45 2.63 -5.00
CA TRP A 71 4.28 2.18 -4.23
C TRP A 71 4.66 1.51 -2.91
N ASP A 72 3.68 1.48 -2.02
CA ASP A 72 3.75 0.83 -0.72
C ASP A 72 2.38 0.21 -0.45
N ALA A 73 2.36 -1.10 -0.32
CA ALA A 73 1.17 -1.89 -0.03
C ALA A 73 0.86 -1.82 1.47
N THR A 74 -0.43 -1.82 1.80
CA THR A 74 -0.85 -1.92 3.19
C THR A 74 -2.19 -2.62 3.29
N CYS A 75 -2.30 -3.53 4.26
CA CYS A 75 -3.57 -4.12 4.64
C CYS A 75 -3.99 -3.55 5.98
N THR A 76 -5.08 -2.79 6.02
CA THR A 76 -5.52 -2.05 7.20
C THR A 76 -6.74 -2.71 7.82
N ASN A 77 -6.72 -2.93 9.13
CA ASN A 77 -7.87 -3.47 9.85
C ASN A 77 -9.00 -2.45 9.91
N THR A 78 -10.15 -2.82 9.33
CA THR A 78 -11.39 -2.04 9.36
C THR A 78 -11.93 -1.91 10.79
N PHE A 79 -11.77 -2.96 11.60
CA PHE A 79 -12.43 -3.10 12.91
C PHE A 79 -11.60 -2.58 14.08
N THR A 80 -10.43 -1.99 13.83
CA THR A 80 -9.70 -1.28 14.90
C THR A 80 -10.48 -0.05 15.35
N ALA A 81 -10.55 0.18 16.66
CA ALA A 81 -11.26 1.33 17.24
C ALA A 81 -10.90 2.69 16.59
N THR A 82 -9.64 2.85 16.19
CA THR A 82 -9.13 4.06 15.52
C THR A 82 -9.58 4.21 14.07
N HIS A 83 -9.90 3.12 13.38
CA HIS A 83 -10.32 3.15 11.98
C HIS A 83 -11.82 2.91 11.80
N LEU A 84 -12.51 2.41 12.83
CA LEU A 84 -13.91 1.99 12.72
C LEU A 84 -14.81 3.17 12.33
N LEU A 85 -14.60 4.34 12.95
CA LEU A 85 -15.33 5.57 12.59
C LEU A 85 -14.98 6.02 11.17
N ASP A 86 -13.70 6.10 10.82
CA ASP A 86 -13.25 6.55 9.50
C ASP A 86 -13.75 5.63 8.37
N CYS A 87 -13.64 4.31 8.55
CA CYS A 87 -14.09 3.31 7.56
C CYS A 87 -15.62 3.22 7.49
N SER A 88 -16.34 3.57 8.56
CA SER A 88 -17.81 3.62 8.54
C SER A 88 -18.35 4.78 7.70
N VAL A 89 -17.59 5.87 7.58
CA VAL A 89 -17.99 7.08 6.85
C VAL A 89 -17.43 7.08 5.43
N SER A 90 -16.19 6.62 5.25
CA SER A 90 -15.50 6.65 3.97
C SER A 90 -14.78 5.32 3.72
N PRO A 91 -15.23 4.54 2.72
CA PRO A 91 -14.54 3.31 2.31
C PRO A 91 -13.08 3.58 1.95
N GLY A 92 -12.15 2.81 2.53
CA GLY A 92 -10.71 2.94 2.28
C GLY A 92 -10.02 4.03 3.09
N ALA A 93 -10.70 4.72 4.01
CA ALA A 93 -10.13 5.81 4.80
C ALA A 93 -8.95 5.41 5.70
N ALA A 94 -8.85 4.13 6.06
CA ALA A 94 -7.71 3.62 6.84
C ALA A 94 -6.37 3.66 6.06
N ALA A 95 -6.39 3.90 4.75
CA ALA A 95 -5.25 3.91 3.84
C ALA A 95 -4.27 5.10 4.02
N ARG A 96 -3.54 5.19 5.13
CA ARG A 96 -2.68 6.35 5.42
C ARG A 96 -1.18 6.08 5.21
N LYS A 97 -0.70 6.13 3.96
CA LYS A 97 0.76 6.10 3.65
C LYS A 97 1.30 7.38 2.99
N ARG A 98 0.42 8.28 2.54
CA ARG A 98 0.81 9.45 1.75
C ARG A 98 1.69 10.48 2.48
N HIS A 99 1.55 10.59 3.80
CA HIS A 99 2.37 11.48 4.62
C HIS A 99 3.77 10.94 4.85
N LYS A 100 3.90 9.61 5.03
CA LYS A 100 5.20 8.94 5.27
C LYS A 100 6.20 9.22 4.16
N TYR A 101 5.73 9.27 2.91
CA TYR A 101 6.57 9.42 1.72
C TYR A 101 6.58 10.86 1.15
N GLY A 102 6.31 11.88 1.98
CA GLY A 102 6.20 13.28 1.55
C GLY A 102 7.39 13.79 0.73
N ALA A 103 8.62 13.48 1.16
CA ALA A 103 9.84 13.88 0.44
C ALA A 103 10.03 13.14 -0.90
N LEU A 104 9.65 11.86 -0.95
CA LEU A 104 9.78 11.05 -2.19
C LEU A 104 8.75 11.47 -3.24
N ARG A 105 7.58 11.98 -2.82
CA ARG A 105 6.52 12.46 -3.72
C ARG A 105 6.91 13.63 -4.62
N GLN A 106 7.98 14.36 -4.29
CA GLN A 106 8.50 15.42 -5.15
C GLN A 106 9.23 14.86 -6.38
N ARG A 107 9.73 13.62 -6.30
CA ARG A 107 10.57 12.99 -7.33
C ARG A 107 9.88 11.82 -8.03
N TYR A 108 9.02 11.10 -7.31
CA TYR A 108 8.35 9.90 -7.76
C TYR A 108 6.84 10.08 -7.78
N ASP A 109 6.16 9.36 -8.69
CA ASP A 109 4.71 9.24 -8.64
C ASP A 109 4.35 8.18 -7.60
N PHE A 110 4.16 8.63 -6.35
CA PHE A 110 3.88 7.72 -5.25
C PHE A 110 2.38 7.39 -5.15
N VAL A 111 2.08 6.10 -5.17
CA VAL A 111 0.72 5.56 -5.02
C VAL A 111 0.65 4.67 -3.77
N PRO A 112 -0.15 5.03 -2.75
CA PRO A 112 -0.39 4.15 -1.61
C PRO A 112 -1.43 3.09 -1.96
N LEU A 113 -1.04 1.81 -1.92
CA LEU A 113 -1.91 0.70 -2.30
C LEU A 113 -2.49 0.07 -1.05
N ALA A 114 -3.70 0.46 -0.71
CA ALA A 114 -4.31 0.07 0.55
C ALA A 114 -5.58 -0.74 0.33
N VAL A 115 -5.67 -1.84 1.08
CA VAL A 115 -6.85 -2.70 1.12
C VAL A 115 -7.24 -2.92 2.57
N GLU A 116 -8.50 -2.71 2.86
CA GLU A 116 -9.07 -3.03 4.15
C GLU A 116 -9.24 -4.54 4.35
N THR A 117 -9.31 -4.97 5.59
CA THR A 117 -9.50 -6.40 5.91
C THR A 117 -10.82 -6.99 5.44
N THR A 118 -11.80 -6.14 5.14
CA THR A 118 -13.09 -6.49 4.52
C THR A 118 -13.03 -6.53 3.00
N GLY A 119 -11.89 -6.20 2.38
CA GLY A 119 -11.70 -6.17 0.92
C GLY A 119 -11.95 -4.82 0.27
N VAL A 120 -12.27 -3.78 1.04
CA VAL A 120 -12.48 -2.42 0.50
C VAL A 120 -11.14 -1.86 0.01
N LEU A 121 -11.11 -1.44 -1.27
CA LEU A 121 -9.95 -0.81 -1.89
C LEU A 121 -9.94 0.70 -1.63
N SER A 122 -8.76 1.27 -1.40
CA SER A 122 -8.63 2.72 -1.37
C SER A 122 -8.89 3.35 -2.75
N GLN A 123 -9.29 4.63 -2.76
CA GLN A 123 -9.48 5.37 -4.00
C GLN A 123 -8.19 5.42 -4.84
N ASP A 124 -7.04 5.59 -4.19
CA ASP A 124 -5.74 5.58 -4.87
C ASP A 124 -5.45 4.24 -5.57
N LEU A 125 -5.76 3.11 -4.92
CA LEU A 125 -5.62 1.78 -5.52
C LEU A 125 -6.62 1.57 -6.66
N ASN A 126 -7.87 2.00 -6.50
CA ASN A 126 -8.88 1.91 -7.56
C ASN A 126 -8.48 2.69 -8.82
N HIS A 127 -8.05 3.94 -8.67
CA HIS A 127 -7.56 4.73 -9.80
C HIS A 127 -6.32 4.10 -10.43
N PHE A 128 -5.40 3.59 -9.61
CA PHE A 128 -4.20 2.93 -10.11
C PHE A 128 -4.51 1.67 -10.93
N ILE A 129 -5.47 0.85 -10.50
CA ILE A 129 -5.92 -0.32 -11.27
C ILE A 129 -6.51 0.13 -12.62
N GLN A 130 -7.32 1.19 -12.63
CA GLN A 130 -7.88 1.75 -13.88
C GLN A 130 -6.79 2.26 -14.84
N ASP A 131 -5.70 2.83 -14.31
CA ASP A 131 -4.56 3.29 -15.11
C ASP A 131 -3.77 2.12 -15.74
N LEU A 132 -3.82 0.92 -15.15
CA LEU A 132 -3.13 -0.27 -15.68
C LEU A 132 -3.86 -0.96 -16.84
N GLY A 133 -5.17 -0.73 -16.98
CA GLY A 133 -6.03 -1.36 -18.01
C GLY A 133 -6.75 -2.60 -17.50
#